data_AF-A0A1I3S7M8-F1
#
_entry.id   AF-A0A1I3S7M8-F1
#
_cell.length_a   1.000
_cell.length_b   1.000
_cell.length_c   1.000
_cell.angle_alpha   90.00
_cell.angle_beta   90.00
_cell.angle_gamma   90.00
#
_symmetry.space_group_name_H-M   'P 1'
#
loop_
_entity.id
_entity.type
_entity.pdbx_description
1 polymer ?
#
loop_
_entity_poly.entity_id
_entity_poly.type
_entity_poly.pdbx_seq_one_letter_code
_entity_poly.pdbx_strand_id
1 'polypeptide(L)'
;MTTIERRINLRNDLGHDVPSEVPNEAALQVAYGEGSRRTVTIEHGQDEWVLEFEDGRCVDRDPPTRPLPEWIDDALDLVSGELR
;
A
#
# COMPACT_ATOMS: atom_id res chain seq x y z
N MET A 1 -8.87 2.11 -17.10
CA MET A 1 -8.63 2.10 -15.65
C MET A 1 -7.48 3.05 -15.40
N THR A 2 -7.70 4.09 -14.61
CA THR A 2 -6.62 4.98 -14.20
C THR A 2 -5.83 4.26 -13.12
N THR A 3 -4.52 4.46 -13.08
CA THR A 3 -3.64 3.95 -12.03
C THR A 3 -2.68 5.07 -11.64
N ILE A 4 -2.42 5.21 -10.35
CA ILE A 4 -1.31 6.03 -9.85
C ILE A 4 -0.28 5.11 -9.21
N GLU A 5 0.99 5.41 -9.42
CA GLU A 5 2.10 4.78 -8.71
C GLU A 5 2.74 5.83 -7.80
N ARG A 6 2.95 5.47 -6.54
CA ARG A 6 3.67 6.27 -5.55
C ARG A 6 4.76 5.42 -4.93
N ARG A 7 6.01 5.83 -5.12
CA ARG A 7 7.15 5.24 -4.42
C ARG A 7 7.36 5.96 -3.10
N ILE A 8 7.59 5.20 -2.05
CA ILE A 8 7.85 5.70 -0.72
C ILE A 8 9.16 5.13 -0.19
N ASN A 9 9.87 5.95 0.57
CA ASN A 9 11.04 5.56 1.33
C ASN A 9 10.65 5.37 2.78
N LEU A 10 10.69 4.14 3.28
CA LEU A 10 10.22 3.80 4.63
C LEU A 10 10.94 4.60 5.72
N ARG A 11 12.24 4.85 5.57
CA ARG A 11 13.02 5.65 6.53
C ARG A 11 12.74 7.14 6.43
N ASN A 12 12.70 7.70 5.22
CA ASN A 12 12.60 9.16 5.03
C ASN A 12 11.16 9.67 5.05
N ASP A 13 10.24 8.93 4.43
CA ASP A 13 8.83 9.34 4.29
C ASP A 13 8.00 8.90 5.49
N LEU A 14 8.28 7.71 6.06
CA LEU A 14 7.53 7.17 7.19
C LEU A 14 8.29 7.22 8.53
N GLY A 15 9.60 7.51 8.52
CA GLY A 15 10.40 7.56 9.74
C GLY A 15 10.70 6.20 10.38
N HIS A 16 10.52 5.10 9.65
CA HIS A 16 10.76 3.74 10.16
C HIS A 16 12.26 3.39 10.18
N ASP A 17 12.68 2.68 11.23
CA ASP A 17 14.02 2.09 11.28
C ASP A 17 14.04 0.78 10.49
N VAL A 18 14.43 0.88 9.23
CA VAL A 18 14.55 -0.28 8.33
C VAL A 18 15.98 -0.84 8.38
N PRO A 19 16.15 -2.13 8.72
CA PRO A 19 17.45 -2.81 8.68
C PRO A 19 18.07 -2.73 7.28
N SER A 20 19.40 -2.72 7.19
CA SER A 20 20.11 -2.64 5.90
C SER A 20 19.89 -3.83 4.96
N GLU A 21 19.40 -4.95 5.50
CA GLU A 21 19.06 -6.17 4.75
C GLU A 21 17.67 -6.11 4.12
N VAL A 22 16.83 -5.17 4.57
CA VAL A 22 15.47 -4.97 4.07
C VAL A 22 15.45 -3.79 3.11
N PRO A 23 14.76 -3.88 1.96
CA PRO A 23 14.61 -2.74 1.07
C PRO A 23 14.03 -1.53 1.80
N ASN A 24 14.61 -0.35 1.61
CA ASN A 24 14.10 0.87 2.23
C ASN A 24 13.02 1.56 1.37
N GLU A 25 12.73 1.02 0.19
CA GLU A 25 11.77 1.58 -0.75
C GLU A 25 10.61 0.60 -0.96
N ALA A 26 9.39 1.11 -0.95
CA ALA A 26 8.18 0.38 -1.31
C ALA A 26 7.43 1.13 -2.41
N ALA A 27 6.77 0.39 -3.31
CA ALA A 27 5.92 0.96 -4.35
C ALA A 27 4.45 0.71 -3.99
N LEU A 28 3.65 1.77 -4.03
CA LEU A 28 2.21 1.73 -3.84
C LEU A 28 1.54 2.07 -5.16
N GLN A 29 0.78 1.14 -5.71
CA GLN A 29 -0.01 1.35 -6.91
C GLN A 29 -1.48 1.36 -6.55
N VAL A 30 -2.19 2.46 -6.84
CA VAL A 30 -3.64 2.55 -6.65
C VAL A 30 -4.32 2.48 -8.01
N ALA A 31 -5.12 1.44 -8.21
CA ALA A 31 -5.97 1.26 -9.37
C ALA A 31 -7.40 1.73 -9.07
N TYR A 32 -7.95 2.57 -9.95
CA TYR A 32 -9.31 3.09 -9.83
C TYR A 32 -10.26 2.16 -10.60
N GLY A 33 -11.05 1.40 -9.85
CA GLY A 33 -12.09 0.51 -10.37
C GLY A 33 -13.39 1.25 -10.68
N GLU A 34 -14.46 0.49 -10.91
CA GLU A 34 -15.79 1.07 -11.11
C GLU A 34 -16.37 1.62 -9.79
N GLY A 35 -17.00 2.79 -9.87
CA GLY A 35 -17.58 3.46 -8.69
C GLY A 35 -16.54 3.84 -7.63
N SER A 36 -16.79 3.43 -6.39
CA SER A 36 -15.93 3.70 -5.23
C SER A 36 -14.89 2.59 -4.97
N ARG A 37 -14.72 1.64 -5.90
CA ARG A 37 -13.73 0.57 -5.76
C ARG A 37 -12.33 1.06 -6.08
N ARG A 38 -11.38 0.72 -5.21
CA ARG A 38 -9.95 1.00 -5.37
C ARG A 38 -9.16 -0.25 -5.01
N THR A 39 -8.10 -0.52 -5.75
CA THR A 39 -7.18 -1.62 -5.42
C THR A 39 -5.81 -1.03 -5.20
N VAL A 40 -5.22 -1.30 -4.04
CA VAL A 40 -3.86 -0.87 -3.69
C VAL A 40 -2.95 -2.08 -3.74
N THR A 41 -1.98 -2.07 -4.65
CA THR A 41 -0.89 -3.04 -4.70
C THR A 41 0.34 -2.43 -4.04
N ILE A 42 0.91 -3.13 -3.08
CA ILE A 42 2.08 -2.71 -2.31
C ILE A 42 3.20 -3.70 -2.61
N GLU A 43 4.27 -3.24 -3.24
CA GLU A 43 5.46 -4.04 -3.52
C GLU A 43 6.62 -3.58 -2.64
N HIS A 44 7.24 -4.54 -1.95
CA HIS A 44 8.38 -4.29 -1.07
C HIS A 44 9.39 -5.44 -1.16
N GLY A 45 10.44 -5.25 -1.94
CA GLY A 45 11.44 -6.29 -2.16
C GLY A 45 10.90 -7.50 -2.92
N GLN A 46 10.73 -8.61 -2.22
CA GLN A 46 10.15 -9.85 -2.76
C GLN A 46 8.70 -10.07 -2.31
N ASP A 47 8.21 -9.22 -1.40
CA ASP A 47 6.87 -9.30 -0.88
C ASP A 47 5.93 -8.37 -1.66
N GLU A 48 4.73 -8.87 -1.88
CA GLU A 48 3.62 -8.12 -2.47
C GLU A 48 2.39 -8.30 -1.56
N TRP A 49 1.64 -7.21 -1.38
CA TRP A 49 0.30 -7.22 -0.80
C TRP A 49 -0.68 -6.50 -1.72
N VAL A 50 -1.86 -7.07 -1.88
CA VAL A 50 -2.96 -6.46 -2.62
C VAL A 50 -4.10 -6.20 -1.65
N LEU A 51 -4.59 -4.97 -1.61
CA LEU A 51 -5.66 -4.53 -0.72
C LEU A 51 -6.78 -3.93 -1.56
N GLU A 52 -7.99 -4.46 -1.42
CA GLU A 52 -9.16 -3.93 -2.09
C GLU A 52 -9.96 -3.05 -1.15
N PHE A 53 -10.35 -1.88 -1.63
CA PHE A 53 -11.12 -0.89 -0.91
C PHE A 53 -12.43 -0.61 -1.63
N GLU A 54 -13.51 -0.48 -0.86
CA GLU A 54 -14.81 0.01 -1.32
C GLU A 54 -15.28 1.10 -0.36
N ASP A 55 -15.58 2.30 -0.87
CA ASP A 55 -15.99 3.45 -0.06
C ASP A 55 -14.95 3.80 1.05
N GLY A 56 -13.66 3.76 0.70
CA GLY A 56 -12.55 4.01 1.62
C GLY A 56 -12.34 2.96 2.71
N ARG A 57 -13.02 1.81 2.65
CA ARG A 57 -12.85 0.70 3.60
C ARG A 57 -12.19 -0.48 2.94
N CYS A 58 -11.17 -1.04 3.58
CA CYS A 58 -10.56 -2.29 3.13
C CYS A 58 -11.58 -3.43 3.25
N VAL A 59 -11.96 -4.01 2.12
CA VAL A 59 -12.94 -5.10 2.00
C VAL A 59 -12.28 -6.45 1.75
N ASP A 60 -11.09 -6.46 1.12
CA ASP A 60 -10.33 -7.67 0.89
C ASP A 60 -8.82 -7.42 0.96
N ARG A 61 -8.07 -8.49 1.26
CA ARG A 61 -6.62 -8.45 1.31
C ARG A 61 -6.03 -9.78 0.84
N ASP A 62 -5.04 -9.71 -0.03
CA ASP A 62 -4.27 -10.85 -0.52
C ASP A 62 -2.77 -10.63 -0.23
N PRO A 63 -2.09 -11.54 0.48
CA PRO A 63 -2.64 -12.76 1.11
C PRO A 63 -3.41 -12.48 2.42
N PRO A 64 -4.58 -13.13 2.65
CA PRO A 64 -5.47 -12.80 3.76
C PRO A 64 -4.93 -13.22 5.13
N THR A 65 -4.00 -14.17 5.15
CA THR A 65 -3.39 -14.73 6.36
C THR A 65 -2.04 -14.12 6.71
N ARG A 66 -1.44 -13.32 5.80
CA ARG A 66 -0.16 -12.66 6.06
C ARG A 66 -0.42 -11.42 6.92
N PRO A 67 0.32 -11.25 8.02
CA PRO A 67 0.24 -10.01 8.78
C PRO A 67 0.72 -8.84 7.90
N LEU A 68 0.02 -7.71 8.00
CA LEU A 68 0.49 -6.47 7.41
C LEU A 68 1.54 -5.87 8.36
N PRO A 69 2.76 -5.58 7.88
CA PRO A 69 3.71 -4.77 8.62
C PRO A 69 3.09 -3.42 9.03
N GLU A 70 3.45 -2.90 10.20
CA GLU A 70 2.90 -1.63 10.72
C GLU A 70 3.11 -0.46 9.74
N TRP A 71 4.22 -0.45 9.00
CA TRP A 71 4.49 0.60 8.00
C TRP A 71 3.48 0.62 6.85
N ILE A 72 2.77 -0.48 6.58
CA ILE A 72 1.74 -0.52 5.52
C ILE A 72 0.58 0.40 5.87
N ASP A 73 0.17 0.46 7.14
CA ASP A 73 -0.92 1.35 7.55
C ASP A 73 -0.51 2.82 7.36
N ASP A 74 0.73 3.18 7.73
CA ASP A 74 1.28 4.53 7.48
C ASP A 74 1.39 4.84 5.98
N ALA A 75 1.78 3.85 5.17
CA ALA A 75 1.87 3.98 3.73
C ALA A 75 0.48 4.19 3.08
N LEU A 76 -0.54 3.51 3.58
CA LEU A 76 -1.92 3.68 3.14
C LEU A 76 -2.47 5.05 3.50
N ASP A 77 -2.08 5.60 4.65
CA ASP A 77 -2.46 6.96 5.04
C ASP A 77 -1.97 8.02 4.03
N LEU A 78 -0.79 7.81 3.42
CA LEU A 78 -0.27 8.70 2.36
C LEU A 78 -1.12 8.71 1.08
N VAL A 79 -1.85 7.61 0.82
CA VAL A 79 -2.75 7.48 -0.35
C VAL A 79 -4.23 7.51 0.04
N SER A 80 -4.55 7.75 1.31
CA SER A 80 -5.92 7.75 1.83
C SER A 80 -6.86 8.73 1.12
N GLY A 81 -6.32 9.83 0.58
CA GLY A 81 -7.06 10.79 -0.25
C GLY A 81 -7.58 10.19 -1.56
N GLU A 82 -6.91 9.16 -2.09
CA GLU A 82 -7.23 8.49 -3.35
C GLU A 82 -8.20 7.31 -3.15
N LEU A 83 -8.34 6.86 -1.89
CA LEU A 83 -9.19 5.75 -1.49
C LEU A 83 -10.66 6.15 -1.27
N ARG A 84 -10.97 7.45 -1.29
CA ARG A 84 -12.32 8.01 -1.12
C ARG A 84 -13.05 8.25 -2.44
#